data_AF-A0A5M7BFY6-F1
#
_entry.id   AF-A0A5M7BFY6-F1
#
_cell.length_a   1.000
_cell.length_b   1.000
_cell.length_c   1.000
_cell.angle_alpha   90.00
_cell.angle_beta   90.00
_cell.angle_gamma   90.00
#
_symmetry.space_group_name_H-M   'P 1'
#
loop_
_entity.id
_entity.type
_entity.pdbx_description
1 polymer ?
#
loop_
_entity_poly.entity_id
_entity_poly.type
_entity_poly.pdbx_seq_one_letter_code
_entity_poly.pdbx_strand_id
1 'polypeptide(L)'
;MKNLKFYSLIAIVTCFFNSCATDHDDYIERPSQSILEERLDELFGSKESLILPASNDYSGIPSDAKNSITEAKVALGKFLFHETMLGENPTKPEGKDTYSCASCHHAAAGFQSGILQGIGEGGFGFGAHGEGRVKASNYVESEIDVQPIRSPSVINSAYQDVMLWNGQFGGVGTNAGTEANWTAGTPKEVNNLGFEGVETQAIAGLDVHRMVIKADFVVNTKYKELFIAAFPDVPQEECFSKLYAGLAIAAYERTVLSNEAPFQKWLNGDESAMSTDELKGALLFFDKGQCYSCHSGPGLNGMEFHALGMNDLAGENVLTVIDEATKKGRGGFTGNSNDNYKFKTPQLYNLLDVGFFGHGGSLKSVRDVISYKNNAVAENNEVPSSNLSEQFVPLNLTEDEIDLLTLFVENSLYDPNLKRYQPESLPSGNCVINADSQSSIDMGCM
;
A
#
# COMPACT_ATOMS: atom_id res chain seq x y z
N MET A 1 97.97 -53.04 -23.22
CA MET A 1 97.08 -53.59 -22.18
C MET A 1 95.64 -53.37 -22.60
N LYS A 2 94.86 -54.46 -22.71
CA LYS A 2 93.39 -54.60 -22.57
C LYS A 2 92.49 -53.62 -23.37
N ASN A 3 91.78 -54.11 -24.41
CA ASN A 3 90.41 -54.70 -24.37
C ASN A 3 89.32 -53.62 -24.32
N LEU A 4 88.16 -53.66 -24.97
CA LEU A 4 87.49 -54.56 -25.92
C LEU A 4 86.12 -53.86 -26.25
N LYS A 5 85.61 -54.02 -27.48
CA LYS A 5 84.19 -54.20 -27.98
C LYS A 5 83.00 -53.79 -27.06
N PHE A 6 81.77 -53.44 -27.48
CA PHE A 6 80.99 -53.39 -28.73
C PHE A 6 79.62 -52.73 -28.34
N TYR A 7 79.01 -51.98 -29.27
CA TYR A 7 77.58 -51.69 -29.54
C TYR A 7 76.46 -52.00 -28.54
N SER A 8 75.46 -51.09 -28.46
CA SER A 8 74.03 -51.40 -28.67
C SER A 8 73.16 -50.15 -28.89
N LEU A 9 72.18 -50.31 -29.77
CA LEU A 9 71.18 -49.39 -30.32
C LEU A 9 69.91 -49.40 -29.45
N ILE A 10 69.30 -48.25 -29.10
CA ILE A 10 67.87 -48.18 -28.69
C ILE A 10 67.24 -46.88 -29.23
N ALA A 11 66.14 -47.06 -29.96
CA ALA A 11 65.21 -46.04 -30.42
C ALA A 11 64.25 -45.62 -29.29
N ILE A 12 63.86 -44.34 -29.25
CA ILE A 12 62.71 -43.88 -28.45
C ILE A 12 61.75 -43.11 -29.36
N VAL A 13 60.51 -43.57 -29.32
CA VAL A 13 59.33 -43.19 -30.08
C VAL A 13 58.46 -42.27 -29.21
N THR A 14 58.00 -41.17 -29.83
CA THR A 14 56.86 -40.26 -29.51
C THR A 14 56.20 -40.25 -28.12
N CYS A 15 56.09 -39.04 -27.56
CA CYS A 15 54.89 -38.57 -26.86
C CYS A 15 54.54 -37.15 -27.34
N PHE A 16 53.59 -37.07 -28.28
CA PHE A 16 52.73 -35.89 -28.46
C PHE A 16 51.70 -35.95 -27.32
N PHE A 17 51.72 -34.98 -26.40
CA PHE A 17 50.58 -34.69 -25.55
C PHE A 17 50.20 -33.22 -25.70
N ASN A 18 48.93 -33.06 -26.00
CA ASN A 18 48.19 -31.83 -26.24
C ASN A 18 48.46 -30.77 -25.17
N SER A 19 48.87 -29.58 -25.61
CA SER A 19 48.60 -28.34 -24.88
C SER A 19 47.18 -27.89 -25.23
N CYS A 20 46.19 -28.48 -24.58
CA CYS A 20 44.87 -27.87 -24.43
C CYS A 20 44.84 -27.30 -23.02
N ALA A 21 45.26 -26.04 -22.87
CA ALA A 21 44.88 -25.25 -21.71
C ALA A 21 43.37 -25.07 -21.80
N THR A 22 42.63 -25.70 -20.90
CA THR A 22 41.24 -25.38 -20.65
C THR A 22 41.22 -23.96 -20.09
N ASP A 23 40.56 -23.04 -20.78
CA ASP A 23 40.11 -21.78 -20.20
C ASP A 23 39.19 -22.14 -19.04
N HIS A 24 39.76 -22.22 -17.84
CA HIS A 24 39.01 -22.12 -16.61
C HIS A 24 38.67 -20.64 -16.48
N ASP A 25 37.54 -20.25 -17.06
CA ASP A 25 36.83 -19.04 -16.65
C ASP A 25 36.46 -19.25 -15.18
N ASP A 26 37.35 -18.80 -14.28
CA ASP A 26 37.07 -18.66 -12.87
C ASP A 26 35.99 -17.57 -12.73
N TYR A 27 34.73 -17.96 -12.88
CA TYR A 27 33.59 -17.11 -12.59
C TYR A 27 33.59 -16.88 -11.07
N ILE A 28 34.19 -15.79 -10.63
CA ILE A 28 34.08 -15.34 -9.24
C ILE A 28 32.60 -14.97 -9.04
N GLU A 29 31.87 -15.84 -8.35
CA GLU A 29 30.48 -15.60 -7.96
C GLU A 29 30.47 -14.33 -7.08
N ARG A 30 30.02 -13.22 -7.65
CA ARG A 30 29.88 -11.96 -6.92
C ARG A 30 28.75 -12.13 -5.90
N PRO A 31 28.90 -11.63 -4.66
CA PRO A 31 27.82 -11.65 -3.69
C PRO A 31 26.56 -11.00 -4.28
N SER A 32 25.40 -11.64 -4.15
CA SER A 32 24.11 -11.15 -4.66
C SER A 32 23.81 -9.72 -4.21
N GLN A 33 24.24 -9.37 -3.00
CA GLN A 33 24.15 -8.01 -2.48
C GLN A 33 24.84 -6.97 -3.37
N SER A 34 26.10 -7.22 -3.77
CA SER A 34 26.87 -6.27 -4.58
C SER A 34 26.25 -6.03 -5.96
N ILE A 35 25.63 -7.06 -6.54
CA ILE A 35 24.93 -6.96 -7.84
C ILE A 35 23.66 -6.15 -7.68
N LEU A 36 22.89 -6.38 -6.60
CA LEU A 36 21.68 -5.63 -6.33
C LEU A 36 21.99 -4.15 -6.08
N GLU A 37 23.00 -3.82 -5.29
CA GLU A 37 23.41 -2.42 -5.05
C GLU A 37 23.80 -1.71 -6.34
N GLU A 38 24.66 -2.33 -7.17
CA GLU A 38 25.04 -1.78 -8.48
C GLU A 38 23.81 -1.52 -9.35
N ARG A 39 22.85 -2.46 -9.36
CA ARG A 39 21.61 -2.32 -10.12
C ARG A 39 20.72 -1.19 -9.62
N LEU A 40 20.61 -1.01 -8.30
CA LEU A 40 19.84 0.08 -7.71
C LEU A 40 20.48 1.44 -8.00
N ASP A 41 21.81 1.52 -7.95
CA ASP A 41 22.55 2.72 -8.30
C ASP A 41 22.40 3.08 -9.79
N GLU A 42 22.37 2.10 -10.69
CA GLU A 42 22.07 2.32 -12.11
C GLU A 42 20.65 2.90 -12.33
N LEU A 43 19.67 2.36 -11.61
CA LEU A 43 18.26 2.73 -11.79
C LEU A 43 17.90 4.07 -11.17
N PHE A 44 18.43 4.35 -9.98
CA PHE A 44 17.99 5.46 -9.16
C PHE A 44 19.11 6.46 -8.82
N GLY A 45 20.34 6.20 -9.28
CA GLY A 45 21.54 6.96 -8.96
C GLY A 45 22.14 6.64 -7.61
N SER A 46 21.34 6.09 -6.69
CA SER A 46 21.74 5.72 -5.32
C SER A 46 20.62 4.92 -4.67
N LYS A 47 20.94 3.81 -3.99
CA LYS A 47 19.95 3.02 -3.25
C LYS A 47 19.21 3.82 -2.16
N GLU A 48 19.82 4.90 -1.66
CA GLU A 48 19.24 5.79 -0.65
C GLU A 48 17.93 6.45 -1.12
N SER A 49 17.69 6.55 -2.44
CA SER A 49 16.42 7.07 -2.97
C SER A 49 15.22 6.16 -2.69
N LEU A 50 15.44 4.92 -2.22
CA LEU A 50 14.40 3.96 -1.86
C LEU A 50 14.16 3.88 -0.35
N ILE A 51 14.94 4.63 0.45
CA ILE A 51 14.82 4.61 1.90
C ILE A 51 13.55 5.33 2.34
N LEU A 52 12.74 4.66 3.15
CA LEU A 52 11.68 5.27 3.93
C LEU A 52 12.32 5.94 5.17
N PRO A 53 12.01 7.22 5.45
CA PRO A 53 12.51 7.89 6.65
C PRO A 53 11.90 7.26 7.91
N ALA A 54 12.49 7.57 9.07
CA ALA A 54 11.86 7.27 10.35
C ALA A 54 10.49 7.96 10.43
N SER A 55 9.49 7.32 11.04
CA SER A 55 8.10 7.82 11.03
C SER A 55 7.90 9.09 11.87
N ASN A 56 8.90 9.45 12.68
CA ASN A 56 8.99 10.69 13.44
C ASN A 56 9.93 11.73 12.80
N ASP A 57 10.60 11.41 11.69
CA ASP A 57 11.32 12.39 10.87
C ASP A 57 10.33 13.09 9.93
N TYR A 58 9.52 13.97 10.50
CA TYR A 58 8.45 14.67 9.78
C TYR A 58 8.97 15.53 8.62
N SER A 59 10.23 15.99 8.67
CA SER A 59 10.86 16.74 7.58
C SER A 59 11.26 15.87 6.40
N GLY A 60 11.56 14.59 6.63
CA GLY A 60 11.91 13.63 5.59
C GLY A 60 10.70 13.01 4.87
N ILE A 61 9.50 13.15 5.45
CA ILE A 61 8.27 12.57 4.90
C ILE A 61 7.61 13.56 3.94
N PRO A 62 7.25 13.16 2.70
CA PRO A 62 6.52 14.03 1.78
C PRO A 62 5.19 14.51 2.39
N SER A 63 4.95 15.82 2.30
CA SER A 63 3.76 16.46 2.86
C SER A 63 3.22 17.55 1.93
N ASP A 64 1.92 17.79 2.03
CA ASP A 64 1.27 18.88 1.30
C ASP A 64 1.79 20.24 1.80
N ALA A 65 2.03 21.16 0.86
CA ALA A 65 2.60 22.47 1.14
C ALA A 65 1.75 23.33 2.10
N LYS A 66 0.44 23.09 2.18
CA LYS A 66 -0.52 23.75 3.09
C LYS A 66 -0.76 22.95 4.37
N ASN A 67 -0.23 21.73 4.48
CA ASN A 67 -0.39 20.87 5.65
C ASN A 67 0.91 20.18 6.05
N SER A 68 1.92 20.97 6.44
CA SER A 68 3.16 20.41 7.00
C SER A 68 2.88 19.50 8.20
N ILE A 69 3.61 18.40 8.26
CA ILE A 69 3.50 17.39 9.33
C ILE A 69 4.14 17.95 10.60
N THR A 70 3.44 17.84 11.72
CA THR A 70 3.95 18.17 13.06
C THR A 70 3.58 17.06 14.02
N GLU A 71 4.35 16.91 15.10
CA GLU A 71 4.07 15.91 16.15
C GLU A 71 2.63 16.04 16.69
N ALA A 72 2.19 17.28 16.93
CA ALA A 72 0.86 17.55 17.46
C ALA A 72 -0.26 17.18 16.47
N LYS A 73 -0.09 17.46 15.17
CA LYS A 73 -1.05 17.03 14.13
C LYS A 73 -1.09 15.52 14.00
N VAL A 74 0.06 14.85 14.04
CA VAL A 74 0.17 13.39 13.98
C VAL A 74 -0.49 12.75 15.20
N ALA A 75 -0.26 13.29 16.40
CA ALA A 75 -0.89 12.80 17.63
C ALA A 75 -2.42 12.94 17.58
N LEU A 76 -2.93 14.11 17.18
CA LEU A 76 -4.36 14.33 17.00
C LEU A 76 -4.95 13.41 15.93
N GLY A 77 -4.30 13.32 14.77
CA GLY A 77 -4.73 12.48 13.65
C GLY A 77 -4.78 11.00 14.00
N LYS A 78 -3.77 10.50 14.73
CA LYS A 78 -3.72 9.11 15.21
C LYS A 78 -4.93 8.80 16.07
N PHE A 79 -5.34 9.70 16.97
CA PHE A 79 -6.53 9.48 17.77
C PHE A 79 -7.81 9.56 16.94
N LEU A 80 -7.98 10.60 16.12
CA LEU A 80 -9.18 10.78 15.30
C LEU A 80 -9.41 9.65 14.30
N PHE A 81 -8.35 9.14 13.66
CA PHE A 81 -8.42 8.02 12.73
C PHE A 81 -9.01 6.75 13.38
N HIS A 82 -8.79 6.58 14.68
CA HIS A 82 -9.24 5.43 15.45
C HIS A 82 -10.50 5.73 16.29
N GLU A 83 -10.99 6.98 16.30
CA GLU A 83 -12.03 7.41 17.22
C GLU A 83 -13.42 6.95 16.78
N THR A 84 -13.95 5.93 17.46
CA THR A 84 -15.27 5.38 17.12
C THR A 84 -16.42 6.30 17.50
N MET A 85 -16.24 7.22 18.46
CA MET A 85 -17.23 8.28 18.77
C MET A 85 -17.44 9.27 17.62
N LEU A 86 -16.65 9.22 16.55
CA LEU A 86 -16.92 10.07 15.39
C LEU A 86 -18.12 9.56 14.58
N GLY A 87 -18.49 8.28 14.69
CA GLY A 87 -19.63 7.67 13.99
C GLY A 87 -20.98 8.20 14.48
N GLU A 88 -21.29 9.45 14.16
CA GLU A 88 -22.32 10.25 14.82
C GLU A 88 -23.56 10.53 13.97
N ASN A 89 -23.49 10.25 12.67
CA ASN A 89 -24.64 10.35 11.76
C ASN A 89 -25.00 9.00 11.11
N PRO A 90 -25.12 7.91 11.87
CA PRO A 90 -25.39 6.60 11.32
C PRO A 90 -26.79 6.53 10.70
N THR A 91 -26.99 5.58 9.78
CA THR A 91 -28.31 5.21 9.24
C THR A 91 -29.22 4.59 10.31
N LYS A 92 -28.65 3.96 11.36
CA LYS A 92 -29.41 3.46 12.52
C LYS A 92 -28.83 3.92 13.86
N PRO A 93 -29.67 4.11 14.90
CA PRO A 93 -29.21 4.50 16.23
C PRO A 93 -28.14 3.58 16.81
N GLU A 94 -28.19 2.26 16.55
CA GLU A 94 -27.23 1.28 17.05
C GLU A 94 -25.85 1.38 16.40
N GLY A 95 -25.75 2.04 15.24
CA GLY A 95 -24.46 2.31 14.59
C GLY A 95 -23.70 3.46 15.24
N LYS A 96 -24.35 4.23 16.12
CA LYS A 96 -23.75 5.42 16.73
C LYS A 96 -22.57 5.04 17.61
N ASP A 97 -21.46 5.77 17.47
CA ASP A 97 -20.24 5.63 18.25
C ASP A 97 -19.53 4.26 18.06
N THR A 98 -19.80 3.53 16.97
CA THR A 98 -19.32 2.14 16.78
C THR A 98 -18.19 1.94 15.75
N TYR A 99 -17.84 2.96 14.95
CA TYR A 99 -16.94 2.81 13.80
C TYR A 99 -16.04 4.04 13.59
N SER A 100 -14.90 3.85 12.94
CA SER A 100 -13.89 4.86 12.63
C SER A 100 -13.20 4.55 11.29
N CYS A 101 -12.18 5.33 10.89
CA CYS A 101 -11.34 4.97 9.74
C CYS A 101 -10.68 3.59 9.96
N ALA A 102 -10.26 3.30 11.19
CA ALA A 102 -9.63 2.04 11.56
C ALA A 102 -10.55 0.81 11.37
N SER A 103 -11.88 0.98 11.34
CA SER A 103 -12.82 -0.11 11.04
C SER A 103 -12.51 -0.81 9.72
N CYS A 104 -12.02 -0.06 8.71
CA CYS A 104 -11.62 -0.59 7.40
C CYS A 104 -10.11 -0.51 7.13
N HIS A 105 -9.34 0.13 8.02
CA HIS A 105 -7.92 0.41 7.81
C HIS A 105 -7.13 0.22 9.11
N HIS A 106 -6.97 -1.02 9.58
CA HIS A 106 -6.32 -1.30 10.87
C HIS A 106 -4.96 -1.98 10.69
N ALA A 107 -4.09 -1.79 11.68
CA ALA A 107 -2.71 -2.28 11.65
C ALA A 107 -2.60 -3.80 11.52
N ALA A 108 -3.58 -4.56 12.04
CA ALA A 108 -3.55 -6.02 12.03
C ALA A 108 -3.73 -6.64 10.64
N ALA A 109 -4.22 -5.87 9.66
CA ALA A 109 -4.33 -6.28 8.25
C ALA A 109 -3.56 -5.33 7.32
N GLY A 110 -2.39 -4.83 7.74
CA GLY A 110 -1.56 -3.96 6.89
C GLY A 110 -2.26 -2.66 6.48
N PHE A 111 -3.06 -2.08 7.39
CA PHE A 111 -3.92 -0.92 7.14
C PHE A 111 -4.95 -1.10 6.03
N GLN A 112 -5.39 -2.35 5.83
CA GLN A 112 -6.55 -2.72 5.02
C GLN A 112 -7.65 -3.27 5.93
N SER A 113 -8.74 -3.75 5.34
CA SER A 113 -9.94 -4.18 6.06
C SER A 113 -9.82 -5.56 6.71
N GLY A 114 -8.93 -6.43 6.21
CA GLY A 114 -8.87 -7.86 6.60
C GLY A 114 -9.96 -8.73 5.94
N ILE A 115 -10.93 -8.13 5.26
CA ILE A 115 -12.00 -8.79 4.50
C ILE A 115 -12.15 -8.19 3.10
N LEU A 116 -12.70 -8.95 2.15
CA LEU A 116 -12.79 -8.57 0.73
C LEU A 116 -13.42 -7.19 0.50
N GLN A 117 -14.50 -6.88 1.20
CA GLN A 117 -15.15 -5.56 1.20
C GLN A 117 -15.20 -5.04 2.64
N GLY A 118 -14.47 -3.97 2.92
CA GLY A 118 -14.44 -3.36 4.26
C GLY A 118 -15.81 -2.81 4.67
N ILE A 119 -16.16 -2.97 5.95
CA ILE A 119 -17.45 -2.57 6.52
C ILE A 119 -17.22 -1.57 7.67
N GLY A 120 -17.67 -0.33 7.49
CA GLY A 120 -17.73 0.70 8.52
C GLY A 120 -18.95 0.52 9.43
N GLU A 121 -19.90 1.46 9.35
CA GLU A 121 -21.23 1.32 9.97
C GLU A 121 -21.95 0.07 9.45
N GLY A 122 -22.70 -0.60 10.34
CA GLY A 122 -23.50 -1.78 10.00
C GLY A 122 -22.70 -3.07 10.01
N GLY A 123 -21.43 -3.02 10.42
CA GLY A 123 -20.62 -4.19 10.72
C GLY A 123 -20.82 -4.72 12.14
N PHE A 124 -20.50 -5.99 12.35
CA PHE A 124 -20.58 -6.69 13.62
C PHE A 124 -19.40 -7.65 13.77
N GLY A 125 -18.79 -7.65 14.95
CA GLY A 125 -17.59 -8.44 15.23
C GLY A 125 -16.34 -7.89 14.58
N PHE A 126 -15.20 -8.44 14.97
CA PHE A 126 -13.89 -8.08 14.44
C PHE A 126 -13.00 -9.32 14.24
N GLY A 127 -13.09 -10.33 15.10
CA GLY A 127 -12.09 -11.40 15.14
C GLY A 127 -10.76 -10.91 15.73
N ALA A 128 -9.64 -11.53 15.34
CA ALA A 128 -8.32 -11.15 15.85
C ALA A 128 -7.60 -10.12 14.96
N HIS A 129 -7.85 -10.17 13.65
CA HIS A 129 -7.18 -9.41 12.60
C HIS A 129 -8.19 -8.75 11.64
N GLY A 130 -9.44 -8.54 12.07
CA GLY A 130 -10.51 -7.97 11.24
C GLY A 130 -11.28 -8.99 10.39
N GLU A 131 -10.83 -10.24 10.32
CA GLU A 131 -11.42 -11.31 9.52
C GLU A 131 -12.83 -11.72 9.96
N GLY A 132 -13.18 -11.42 11.21
CA GLY A 132 -14.49 -11.73 11.79
C GLY A 132 -15.55 -10.68 11.50
N ARG A 133 -15.19 -9.56 10.86
CA ARG A 133 -16.11 -8.46 10.56
C ARG A 133 -17.14 -8.90 9.52
N VAL A 134 -18.41 -8.88 9.88
CA VAL A 134 -19.53 -9.26 8.99
C VAL A 134 -20.64 -8.22 9.02
N LYS A 135 -21.56 -8.26 8.04
CA LYS A 135 -22.78 -7.45 8.08
C LYS A 135 -23.61 -7.81 9.32
N ALA A 136 -24.01 -6.81 10.09
CA ALA A 136 -24.93 -6.97 11.20
C ALA A 136 -26.32 -7.44 10.71
N SER A 137 -26.94 -8.36 11.44
CA SER A 137 -28.20 -9.01 11.04
C SER A 137 -29.38 -8.04 10.96
N ASN A 138 -29.33 -6.94 11.70
CA ASN A 138 -30.35 -5.90 11.73
C ASN A 138 -30.20 -4.86 10.61
N TYR A 139 -29.15 -4.90 9.78
CA TYR A 139 -28.97 -3.99 8.64
C TYR A 139 -29.34 -4.63 7.30
N VAL A 140 -29.96 -3.85 6.41
CA VAL A 140 -30.06 -4.21 4.99
C VAL A 140 -28.90 -3.59 4.20
N GLU A 141 -28.58 -4.14 3.03
CA GLU A 141 -27.40 -3.74 2.22
C GLU A 141 -27.32 -2.22 1.95
N SER A 142 -28.45 -1.57 1.70
CA SER A 142 -28.50 -0.12 1.43
C SER A 142 -28.21 0.77 2.64
N GLU A 143 -28.12 0.21 3.85
CA GLU A 143 -27.87 0.93 5.11
C GLU A 143 -26.41 0.81 5.58
N ILE A 144 -25.60 -0.03 4.93
CA ILE A 144 -24.24 -0.35 5.39
C ILE A 144 -23.25 0.63 4.79
N ASP A 145 -22.24 1.01 5.57
CA ASP A 145 -21.08 1.71 5.03
C ASP A 145 -20.09 0.73 4.40
N VAL A 146 -20.13 0.63 3.08
CA VAL A 146 -19.23 -0.19 2.25
C VAL A 146 -18.89 0.57 0.98
N GLN A 147 -17.71 0.31 0.42
CA GLN A 147 -17.26 0.90 -0.84
C GLN A 147 -17.38 -0.11 -1.99
N PRO A 148 -17.68 0.32 -3.22
CA PRO A 148 -17.82 -0.56 -4.39
C PRO A 148 -16.46 -1.04 -4.94
N ILE A 149 -15.39 -0.96 -4.15
CA ILE A 149 -14.04 -1.32 -4.54
C ILE A 149 -13.26 -1.65 -3.26
N ARG A 150 -12.23 -2.50 -3.35
CA ARG A 150 -11.45 -2.88 -2.18
C ARG A 150 -10.86 -1.65 -1.50
N SER A 151 -10.84 -1.61 -0.17
CA SER A 151 -10.12 -0.59 0.59
C SER A 151 -8.61 -0.62 0.23
N PRO A 152 -8.01 0.50 -0.22
CA PRO A 152 -6.56 0.62 -0.34
C PRO A 152 -5.89 0.57 1.04
N SER A 153 -4.59 0.27 1.09
CA SER A 153 -3.82 0.42 2.33
C SER A 153 -3.48 1.89 2.58
N VAL A 154 -3.41 2.29 3.86
CA VAL A 154 -2.89 3.60 4.30
C VAL A 154 -1.35 3.65 4.26
N ILE A 155 -0.69 2.49 4.31
CA ILE A 155 0.77 2.39 4.35
C ILE A 155 1.39 3.15 3.18
N ASN A 156 2.44 3.93 3.48
CA ASN A 156 3.22 4.70 2.51
C ASN A 156 2.36 5.67 1.67
N SER A 157 1.18 6.08 2.15
CA SER A 157 0.31 7.06 1.46
C SER A 157 0.99 8.41 1.25
N ALA A 158 2.01 8.76 2.05
CA ALA A 158 2.82 9.95 1.85
C ALA A 158 3.43 10.07 0.44
N TYR A 159 3.69 8.95 -0.24
CA TYR A 159 4.29 8.93 -1.57
C TYR A 159 3.25 8.97 -2.69
N GLN A 160 2.09 9.59 -2.43
CA GLN A 160 0.96 9.68 -3.36
C GLN A 160 0.37 11.10 -3.34
N ASP A 161 0.29 11.75 -4.50
CA ASP A 161 -0.35 13.06 -4.62
C ASP A 161 -1.86 12.97 -4.90
N VAL A 162 -2.34 11.78 -5.31
CA VAL A 162 -3.76 11.46 -5.49
C VAL A 162 -4.14 10.14 -4.82
N MET A 163 -5.36 10.08 -4.30
CA MET A 163 -5.86 8.95 -3.49
C MET A 163 -7.04 8.21 -4.15
N LEU A 164 -7.32 7.02 -3.61
CA LEU A 164 -8.18 5.97 -4.17
C LEU A 164 -7.61 5.30 -5.43
N TRP A 165 -8.22 4.18 -5.83
CA TRP A 165 -7.78 3.40 -6.99
C TRP A 165 -7.89 4.18 -8.31
N ASN A 166 -8.85 5.09 -8.45
CA ASN A 166 -9.04 5.93 -9.64
C ASN A 166 -8.40 7.33 -9.51
N GLY A 167 -7.74 7.64 -8.39
CA GLY A 167 -7.05 8.91 -8.17
C GLY A 167 -7.95 10.14 -8.12
N GLN A 168 -9.24 10.00 -7.82
CA GLN A 168 -10.18 11.12 -7.89
C GLN A 168 -9.99 12.19 -6.81
N PHE A 169 -9.25 11.89 -5.74
CA PHE A 169 -8.98 12.82 -4.64
C PHE A 169 -7.58 13.40 -4.75
N GLY A 170 -7.50 14.72 -4.73
CA GLY A 170 -6.31 15.55 -4.91
C GLY A 170 -6.67 16.75 -5.79
N GLY A 171 -6.57 17.96 -5.24
CA GLY A 171 -6.86 19.23 -5.91
C GLY A 171 -5.66 19.87 -6.62
N VAL A 172 -4.52 19.19 -6.63
CA VAL A 172 -3.25 19.62 -7.24
C VAL A 172 -2.57 18.43 -7.91
N GLY A 173 -1.41 18.65 -8.55
CA GLY A 173 -0.59 17.57 -9.11
C GLY A 173 -1.28 16.80 -10.24
N THR A 174 -1.32 15.48 -10.13
CA THR A 174 -1.86 14.53 -11.11
C THR A 174 -3.31 14.83 -11.56
N ASN A 175 -4.08 15.57 -10.78
CA ASN A 175 -5.45 15.96 -11.11
C ASN A 175 -5.59 17.35 -11.78
N ALA A 176 -4.50 18.05 -12.08
CA ALA A 176 -4.56 19.30 -12.83
C ALA A 176 -5.29 19.12 -14.17
N GLY A 177 -6.22 20.02 -14.49
CA GLY A 177 -7.05 19.93 -15.70
C GLY A 177 -8.31 19.07 -15.56
N THR A 178 -8.60 18.53 -14.37
CA THR A 178 -9.82 17.75 -14.08
C THR A 178 -10.87 18.54 -13.30
N GLU A 179 -10.72 19.85 -13.15
CA GLU A 179 -11.53 20.72 -12.28
C GLU A 179 -13.03 20.65 -12.63
N ALA A 180 -13.36 20.47 -13.92
CA ALA A 180 -14.73 20.31 -14.38
C ALA A 180 -15.45 19.06 -13.80
N ASN A 181 -14.68 18.07 -13.32
CA ASN A 181 -15.18 16.83 -12.73
C ASN A 181 -15.25 16.89 -11.19
N TRP A 182 -14.89 18.00 -10.56
CA TRP A 182 -14.96 18.20 -9.11
C TRP A 182 -16.38 18.61 -8.70
N THR A 183 -17.32 17.70 -8.92
CA THR A 183 -18.76 17.93 -8.87
C THR A 183 -19.22 18.41 -7.49
N ALA A 184 -19.89 19.56 -7.43
CA ALA A 184 -20.49 20.13 -6.22
C ALA A 184 -21.51 19.18 -5.58
N GLY A 185 -21.57 19.17 -4.25
CA GLY A 185 -22.43 18.27 -3.47
C GLY A 185 -21.97 16.80 -3.47
N THR A 186 -20.81 16.50 -4.04
CA THR A 186 -20.20 15.16 -4.01
C THR A 186 -18.87 15.22 -3.25
N PRO A 187 -18.32 14.07 -2.81
CA PRO A 187 -17.01 14.03 -2.17
C PRO A 187 -15.88 14.68 -3.01
N LYS A 188 -16.02 14.68 -4.35
CA LYS A 188 -15.04 15.29 -5.26
C LYS A 188 -14.95 16.81 -5.15
N GLU A 189 -15.97 17.47 -4.57
CA GLU A 189 -15.95 18.92 -4.35
C GLU A 189 -14.77 19.35 -3.45
N VAL A 190 -14.32 18.47 -2.55
CA VAL A 190 -13.20 18.74 -1.63
C VAL A 190 -11.90 19.05 -2.37
N ASN A 191 -11.73 18.58 -3.60
CA ASN A 191 -10.59 18.95 -4.46
C ASN A 191 -10.45 20.47 -4.63
N ASN A 192 -11.55 21.24 -4.57
CA ASN A 192 -11.51 22.70 -4.68
C ASN A 192 -10.73 23.40 -3.54
N LEU A 193 -10.46 22.71 -2.43
CA LEU A 193 -9.61 23.22 -1.35
C LEU A 193 -8.12 23.27 -1.77
N GLY A 194 -7.76 22.54 -2.83
CA GLY A 194 -6.42 22.54 -3.42
C GLY A 194 -5.37 21.91 -2.52
N PHE A 195 -5.71 20.82 -1.84
CA PHE A 195 -4.76 19.95 -1.15
C PHE A 195 -4.44 18.72 -2.02
N GLU A 196 -3.35 18.02 -1.72
CA GLU A 196 -3.04 16.69 -2.24
C GLU A 196 -4.08 15.65 -1.80
N GLY A 197 -3.94 14.44 -2.33
CA GLY A 197 -4.91 13.38 -2.17
C GLY A 197 -5.10 12.92 -0.74
N VAL A 198 -4.06 12.88 0.09
CA VAL A 198 -4.15 12.37 1.48
C VAL A 198 -5.03 13.28 2.34
N GLU A 199 -4.85 14.60 2.25
CA GLU A 199 -5.71 15.58 2.91
C GLU A 199 -7.13 15.57 2.34
N THR A 200 -7.25 15.55 1.01
CA THR A 200 -8.55 15.56 0.34
C THR A 200 -9.38 14.34 0.74
N GLN A 201 -8.79 13.14 0.73
CA GLN A 201 -9.50 11.91 1.07
C GLN A 201 -9.89 11.87 2.55
N ALA A 202 -9.03 12.34 3.45
CA ALA A 202 -9.34 12.37 4.87
C ALA A 202 -10.51 13.33 5.18
N ILE A 203 -10.52 14.51 4.55
CA ILE A 203 -11.62 15.49 4.71
C ILE A 203 -12.93 14.96 4.11
N ALA A 204 -12.88 14.41 2.90
CA ALA A 204 -14.05 13.86 2.22
C ALA A 204 -14.59 12.61 2.92
N GLY A 205 -13.69 11.75 3.39
CA GLY A 205 -13.97 10.48 4.05
C GLY A 205 -14.81 10.64 5.31
N LEU A 206 -14.63 11.74 6.06
CA LEU A 206 -15.48 12.03 7.22
C LEU A 206 -16.96 12.10 6.84
N ASP A 207 -17.32 12.80 5.75
CA ASP A 207 -18.72 12.86 5.31
C ASP A 207 -19.19 11.55 4.67
N VAL A 208 -18.36 10.94 3.81
CA VAL A 208 -18.68 9.68 3.11
C VAL A 208 -19.05 8.58 4.10
N HIS A 209 -18.27 8.49 5.18
CA HIS A 209 -18.43 7.51 6.23
C HIS A 209 -19.24 8.03 7.41
N ARG A 210 -20.00 9.12 7.24
CA ARG A 210 -20.97 9.62 8.25
C ARG A 210 -20.36 9.94 9.62
N MET A 211 -19.08 10.29 9.62
CA MET A 211 -18.33 10.72 10.79
C MET A 211 -18.45 12.23 11.00
N VAL A 212 -18.67 12.68 12.24
CA VAL A 212 -18.90 14.10 12.55
C VAL A 212 -17.99 14.57 13.68
N ILE A 213 -17.29 15.68 13.44
CA ILE A 213 -16.55 16.41 14.47
C ILE A 213 -17.50 17.36 15.18
N LYS A 214 -18.12 16.92 16.28
CA LYS A 214 -18.98 17.79 17.09
C LYS A 214 -18.14 18.67 18.01
N ALA A 215 -18.37 19.98 17.96
CA ALA A 215 -17.68 20.93 18.83
C ALA A 215 -17.85 20.59 20.32
N ASP A 216 -19.05 20.20 20.76
CA ASP A 216 -19.30 19.81 22.15
C ASP A 216 -18.50 18.56 22.56
N PHE A 217 -18.34 17.57 21.67
CA PHE A 217 -17.49 16.41 21.91
C PHE A 217 -16.03 16.85 22.09
N VAL A 218 -15.53 17.69 21.17
CA VAL A 218 -14.14 18.18 21.23
C VAL A 218 -13.90 18.96 22.53
N VAL A 219 -14.80 19.90 22.88
CA VAL A 219 -14.67 20.80 24.04
C VAL A 219 -14.73 20.05 25.37
N ASN A 220 -15.51 18.96 25.46
CA ASN A 220 -15.72 18.20 26.69
C ASN A 220 -14.78 17.00 26.85
N THR A 221 -13.85 16.79 25.92
CA THR A 221 -12.87 15.70 25.96
C THR A 221 -11.45 16.25 25.88
N LYS A 222 -10.44 15.36 25.96
CA LYS A 222 -9.03 15.75 25.77
C LYS A 222 -8.73 16.22 24.34
N TYR A 223 -9.65 16.04 23.39
CA TYR A 223 -9.47 16.51 22.02
C TYR A 223 -9.31 18.03 21.94
N LYS A 224 -9.94 18.82 22.83
CA LYS A 224 -9.76 20.27 22.85
C LYS A 224 -8.29 20.68 22.87
N GLU A 225 -7.51 20.10 23.77
CA GLU A 225 -6.09 20.40 23.91
C GLU A 225 -5.28 19.89 22.71
N LEU A 226 -5.64 18.72 22.18
CA LEU A 226 -4.99 18.15 20.98
C LEU A 226 -5.22 19.01 19.73
N PHE A 227 -6.44 19.52 19.52
CA PHE A 227 -6.75 20.45 18.42
C PHE A 227 -5.99 21.77 18.55
N ILE A 228 -5.99 22.39 19.74
CA ILE A 228 -5.26 23.63 19.98
C ILE A 228 -3.75 23.44 19.74
N ALA A 229 -3.19 22.31 20.16
CA ALA A 229 -1.78 22.00 19.94
C ALA A 229 -1.45 21.74 18.46
N ALA A 230 -2.34 21.09 17.72
CA ALA A 230 -2.15 20.76 16.31
C ALA A 230 -2.24 21.99 15.39
N PHE A 231 -3.06 22.98 15.76
CA PHE A 231 -3.35 24.17 14.96
C PHE A 231 -3.29 25.46 15.81
N PRO A 232 -2.12 25.83 16.36
CA PRO A 232 -1.99 26.94 17.30
C PRO A 232 -2.32 28.31 16.68
N ASP A 233 -2.18 28.43 15.36
CA ASP A 233 -2.41 29.67 14.60
C ASP A 233 -3.86 29.81 14.09
N VAL A 234 -4.73 28.86 14.42
CA VAL A 234 -6.14 28.84 13.99
C VAL A 234 -7.05 29.26 15.15
N PRO A 235 -8.01 30.18 14.95
CA PRO A 235 -9.00 30.52 15.97
C PRO A 235 -9.74 29.27 16.48
N GLN A 236 -9.97 29.16 17.80
CA GLN A 236 -10.52 27.94 18.40
C GLN A 236 -11.91 27.58 17.86
N GLU A 237 -12.73 28.59 17.57
CA GLU A 237 -14.05 28.45 16.96
C GLU A 237 -14.03 27.85 15.55
N GLU A 238 -12.92 27.98 14.83
CA GLU A 238 -12.70 27.39 13.50
C GLU A 238 -11.98 26.04 13.58
N CYS A 239 -11.10 25.88 14.58
CA CYS A 239 -10.21 24.74 14.75
C CYS A 239 -10.97 23.42 14.98
N PHE A 240 -12.12 23.44 15.67
CA PHE A 240 -12.89 22.24 15.99
C PHE A 240 -13.84 21.88 14.84
N SER A 241 -13.29 21.67 13.65
CA SER A 241 -14.06 21.44 12.43
C SER A 241 -13.57 20.23 11.65
N LYS A 242 -14.43 19.77 10.72
CA LYS A 242 -14.12 18.69 9.77
C LYS A 242 -12.81 18.92 9.02
N LEU A 243 -12.56 20.17 8.61
CA LEU A 243 -11.35 20.51 7.85
C LEU A 243 -10.09 20.17 8.65
N TYR A 244 -9.97 20.71 9.86
CA TYR A 244 -8.77 20.51 10.68
C TYR A 244 -8.65 19.08 11.21
N ALA A 245 -9.77 18.39 11.45
CA ALA A 245 -9.75 16.96 11.73
C ALA A 245 -9.17 16.15 10.55
N GLY A 246 -9.65 16.40 9.33
CA GLY A 246 -9.12 15.76 8.12
C GLY A 246 -7.64 16.07 7.88
N LEU A 247 -7.20 17.31 8.11
CA LEU A 247 -5.78 17.69 8.01
C LEU A 247 -4.90 16.98 9.05
N ALA A 248 -5.39 16.79 10.27
CA ALA A 248 -4.68 16.04 11.30
C ALA A 248 -4.62 14.55 10.95
N ILE A 249 -5.74 13.95 10.52
CA ILE A 249 -5.80 12.56 10.05
C ILE A 249 -4.79 12.35 8.92
N ALA A 250 -4.77 13.22 7.91
CA ALA A 250 -3.82 13.13 6.81
C ALA A 250 -2.36 13.24 7.26
N ALA A 251 -2.05 14.14 8.21
CA ALA A 251 -0.71 14.23 8.79
C ALA A 251 -0.30 12.91 9.47
N TYR A 252 -1.22 12.24 10.17
CA TYR A 252 -0.98 10.90 10.72
C TYR A 252 -0.79 9.84 9.63
N GLU A 253 -1.68 9.76 8.64
CA GLU A 253 -1.62 8.78 7.55
C GLU A 253 -0.28 8.84 6.80
N ARG A 254 0.26 10.06 6.57
CA ARG A 254 1.59 10.26 5.97
C ARG A 254 2.73 9.63 6.78
N THR A 255 2.56 9.44 8.08
CA THR A 255 3.57 8.80 8.96
C THR A 255 3.44 7.29 9.05
N VAL A 256 2.38 6.69 8.49
CA VAL A 256 2.18 5.24 8.49
C VAL A 256 3.09 4.63 7.41
N LEU A 257 4.33 4.31 7.79
CA LEU A 257 5.36 3.78 6.91
C LEU A 257 5.81 2.37 7.30
N SER A 258 6.20 1.56 6.34
CA SER A 258 6.79 0.22 6.57
C SER A 258 8.33 0.26 6.63
N ASN A 259 8.85 1.25 7.36
CA ASN A 259 10.28 1.55 7.45
C ASN A 259 11.11 0.56 8.31
N GLU A 260 10.49 -0.42 8.96
CA GLU A 260 11.20 -1.48 9.69
C GLU A 260 11.22 -2.83 8.94
N ALA A 261 10.74 -2.87 7.69
CA ALA A 261 10.81 -4.05 6.82
C ALA A 261 12.28 -4.46 6.53
N PRO A 262 12.57 -5.76 6.30
CA PRO A 262 13.93 -6.23 6.02
C PRO A 262 14.65 -5.49 4.88
N PHE A 263 13.94 -5.18 3.79
CA PHE A 263 14.50 -4.40 2.68
C PHE A 263 14.92 -2.99 3.11
N GLN A 264 14.15 -2.34 4.00
CA GLN A 264 14.50 -1.03 4.54
C GLN A 264 15.71 -1.11 5.48
N LYS A 265 15.83 -2.17 6.29
CA LYS A 265 17.03 -2.41 7.11
C LYS A 265 18.27 -2.64 6.24
N TRP A 266 18.14 -3.41 5.17
CA TRP A 266 19.21 -3.66 4.20
C TRP A 266 19.65 -2.37 3.48
N LEU A 267 18.70 -1.55 3.02
CA LEU A 267 18.99 -0.23 2.43
C LEU A 267 19.76 0.68 3.41
N ASN A 268 19.44 0.58 4.71
CA ASN A 268 20.13 1.30 5.80
C ASN A 268 21.43 0.62 6.28
N GLY A 269 21.93 -0.41 5.58
CA GLY A 269 23.25 -1.00 5.81
C GLY A 269 23.28 -2.27 6.67
N ASP A 270 22.13 -2.81 7.10
CA ASP A 270 22.09 -4.14 7.70
C ASP A 270 22.11 -5.22 6.59
N GLU A 271 23.31 -5.60 6.19
CA GLU A 271 23.56 -6.62 5.15
C GLU A 271 22.95 -7.98 5.48
N SER A 272 22.66 -8.25 6.76
CA SER A 272 22.10 -9.51 7.24
C SER A 272 20.56 -9.52 7.28
N ALA A 273 19.92 -8.38 6.99
CA ALA A 273 18.47 -8.26 7.07
C ALA A 273 17.73 -9.12 6.06
N MET A 274 18.32 -9.41 4.90
CA MET A 274 17.75 -10.24 3.85
C MET A 274 18.60 -11.48 3.61
N SER A 275 17.94 -12.61 3.41
CA SER A 275 18.57 -13.85 2.97
C SER A 275 19.06 -13.77 1.52
N THR A 276 19.91 -14.72 1.11
CA THR A 276 20.42 -14.80 -0.27
C THR A 276 19.29 -14.90 -1.30
N ASP A 277 18.22 -15.65 -1.00
CA ASP A 277 17.10 -15.84 -1.92
C ASP A 277 16.19 -14.60 -1.99
N GLU A 278 16.02 -13.89 -0.86
CA GLU A 278 15.37 -12.57 -0.87
C GLU A 278 16.14 -11.54 -1.71
N LEU A 279 17.48 -11.54 -1.64
CA LEU A 279 18.32 -10.68 -2.49
C LEU A 279 18.19 -11.03 -3.98
N LYS A 280 18.09 -12.32 -4.33
CA LYS A 280 17.80 -12.74 -5.71
C LYS A 280 16.40 -12.30 -6.16
N GLY A 281 15.41 -12.42 -5.29
CA GLY A 281 14.05 -11.93 -5.53
C GLY A 281 14.01 -10.43 -5.77
N ALA A 282 14.72 -9.65 -4.95
CA ALA A 282 14.89 -8.21 -5.15
C ALA A 282 15.58 -7.91 -6.49
N LEU A 283 16.65 -8.63 -6.84
CA LEU A 283 17.31 -8.44 -8.13
C LEU A 283 16.37 -8.71 -9.30
N LEU A 284 15.58 -9.79 -9.25
CA LEU A 284 14.54 -10.05 -10.26
C LEU A 284 13.52 -8.91 -10.35
N PHE A 285 13.13 -8.32 -9.21
CA PHE A 285 12.18 -7.21 -9.16
C PHE A 285 12.71 -5.96 -9.88
N PHE A 286 13.99 -5.63 -9.66
CA PHE A 286 14.67 -4.46 -10.23
C PHE A 286 15.36 -4.74 -11.58
N ASP A 287 15.27 -5.95 -12.11
CA ASP A 287 15.86 -6.34 -13.38
C ASP A 287 14.87 -7.15 -14.23
N LYS A 288 15.07 -8.46 -14.41
CA LYS A 288 14.31 -9.29 -15.36
C LYS A 288 12.78 -9.15 -15.27
N GLY A 289 12.24 -9.07 -14.06
CA GLY A 289 10.79 -8.94 -13.83
C GLY A 289 10.23 -7.55 -14.16
N GLN A 290 11.08 -6.53 -14.27
CA GLN A 290 10.73 -5.14 -14.61
C GLN A 290 9.63 -4.54 -13.70
N CYS A 291 9.40 -5.10 -12.51
CA CYS A 291 8.36 -4.65 -11.57
C CYS A 291 8.59 -3.19 -11.16
N TYR A 292 9.85 -2.80 -11.03
CA TYR A 292 10.29 -1.44 -10.68
C TYR A 292 9.81 -0.36 -11.66
N SER A 293 9.47 -0.72 -12.90
CA SER A 293 9.05 0.23 -13.94
C SER A 293 7.73 0.94 -13.60
N CYS A 294 6.84 0.28 -12.86
CA CYS A 294 5.64 0.89 -12.28
C CYS A 294 5.79 1.12 -10.77
N HIS A 295 6.46 0.20 -10.07
CA HIS A 295 6.59 0.20 -8.60
C HIS A 295 7.96 0.74 -8.17
N SER A 296 8.06 2.06 -8.02
CA SER A 296 9.34 2.75 -7.83
C SER A 296 9.34 3.65 -6.59
N GLY A 297 10.52 4.18 -6.24
CA GLY A 297 10.70 5.07 -5.09
C GLY A 297 10.49 4.38 -3.73
N PRO A 298 10.51 5.14 -2.63
CA PRO A 298 10.45 4.57 -1.28
C PRO A 298 9.19 3.76 -0.98
N GLY A 299 8.05 4.15 -1.55
CA GLY A 299 6.77 3.44 -1.37
C GLY A 299 6.57 2.23 -2.30
N LEU A 300 7.48 2.01 -3.27
CA LEU A 300 7.33 1.03 -4.36
C LEU A 300 5.94 1.13 -5.03
N ASN A 301 5.57 2.35 -5.38
CA ASN A 301 4.29 2.71 -5.98
C ASN A 301 4.51 3.63 -7.19
N GLY A 302 3.41 4.07 -7.82
CA GLY A 302 3.48 4.96 -8.97
C GLY A 302 2.21 5.79 -9.15
N MET A 303 2.36 7.02 -9.65
CA MET A 303 1.24 7.94 -9.93
C MET A 303 0.65 7.76 -11.34
N GLU A 304 1.14 6.77 -12.07
CA GLU A 304 0.55 6.35 -13.34
C GLU A 304 -0.65 5.41 -13.11
N PHE A 305 -1.52 5.37 -14.11
CA PHE A 305 -2.72 4.54 -14.12
C PHE A 305 -2.63 3.55 -15.27
N HIS A 306 -2.90 2.28 -15.00
CA HIS A 306 -2.80 1.21 -16.00
C HIS A 306 -4.06 0.35 -15.99
N ALA A 307 -4.52 -0.03 -17.19
CA ALA A 307 -5.54 -1.04 -17.33
C ALA A 307 -4.85 -2.39 -17.48
N LEU A 308 -4.99 -3.24 -16.47
CA LEU A 308 -4.33 -4.55 -16.43
C LEU A 308 -5.34 -5.70 -16.51
N GLY A 309 -6.60 -5.40 -16.84
CA GLY A 309 -7.64 -6.41 -17.09
C GLY A 309 -8.07 -7.22 -15.87
N MET A 310 -7.84 -6.72 -14.66
CA MET A 310 -8.30 -7.37 -13.42
C MET A 310 -9.82 -7.25 -13.27
N ASN A 311 -10.42 -8.24 -12.61
CA ASN A 311 -11.85 -8.33 -12.35
C ASN A 311 -12.24 -7.29 -11.29
N ASP A 312 -13.47 -6.79 -11.45
CA ASP A 312 -14.09 -5.93 -10.47
C ASP A 312 -14.55 -6.72 -9.25
N LEU A 313 -14.87 -5.99 -8.18
CA LEU A 313 -15.32 -6.58 -6.92
C LEU A 313 -16.62 -7.38 -7.14
N ALA A 314 -16.60 -8.67 -6.80
CA ALA A 314 -17.75 -9.57 -6.97
C ALA A 314 -17.71 -10.73 -5.98
N GLY A 315 -18.85 -11.43 -5.82
CA GLY A 315 -18.98 -12.63 -5.00
C GLY A 315 -20.09 -12.53 -3.96
N GLU A 316 -20.35 -13.65 -3.27
CA GLU A 316 -21.47 -13.77 -2.32
C GLU A 316 -21.35 -12.84 -1.10
N ASN A 317 -20.12 -12.42 -0.76
CA ASN A 317 -19.84 -11.55 0.38
C ASN A 317 -19.73 -10.07 0.00
N VAL A 318 -20.03 -9.70 -1.25
CA VAL A 318 -20.04 -8.31 -1.73
C VAL A 318 -21.45 -7.76 -1.60
N LEU A 319 -21.59 -6.66 -0.85
CA LEU A 319 -22.86 -6.08 -0.40
C LEU A 319 -23.36 -4.94 -1.30
N THR A 320 -22.65 -4.65 -2.39
CA THR A 320 -22.98 -3.56 -3.33
C THR A 320 -22.86 -4.00 -4.77
N VAL A 321 -23.64 -3.37 -5.65
CA VAL A 321 -23.44 -3.47 -7.09
C VAL A 321 -22.37 -2.46 -7.52
N ILE A 322 -21.42 -2.92 -8.34
CA ILE A 322 -20.34 -2.07 -8.84
C ILE A 322 -20.87 -1.25 -10.01
N ASP A 323 -20.91 0.07 -9.85
CA ASP A 323 -21.41 0.97 -10.90
C ASP A 323 -20.40 1.14 -12.06
N GLU A 324 -20.91 1.62 -13.19
CA GLU A 324 -20.13 1.81 -14.42
C GLU A 324 -18.97 2.81 -14.28
N ALA A 325 -19.09 3.82 -13.41
CA ALA A 325 -18.00 4.75 -13.18
C ALA A 325 -16.86 4.08 -12.40
N THR A 326 -17.21 3.26 -11.40
CA THR A 326 -16.25 2.48 -10.62
C THR A 326 -15.52 1.46 -11.50
N LYS A 327 -16.23 0.70 -12.34
CA LYS A 327 -15.62 -0.25 -13.30
C LYS A 327 -14.64 0.43 -14.27
N LYS A 328 -14.97 1.65 -14.71
CA LYS A 328 -14.10 2.44 -15.60
C LYS A 328 -12.86 3.01 -14.89
N GLY A 329 -12.70 2.85 -13.58
CA GLY A 329 -11.54 3.33 -12.84
C GLY A 329 -11.32 4.82 -13.05
N ARG A 330 -10.11 5.20 -13.48
CA ARG A 330 -9.72 6.59 -13.77
C ARG A 330 -10.67 7.27 -14.77
N GLY A 331 -11.09 6.58 -15.82
CA GLY A 331 -12.02 7.11 -16.83
C GLY A 331 -13.41 7.42 -16.28
N GLY A 332 -13.85 6.75 -15.21
CA GLY A 332 -15.09 7.08 -14.51
C GLY A 332 -15.02 8.41 -13.76
N PHE A 333 -13.82 8.85 -13.39
CA PHE A 333 -13.58 10.17 -12.80
C PHE A 333 -13.29 11.24 -13.85
N THR A 334 -12.36 10.98 -14.78
CA THR A 334 -11.91 12.00 -15.75
C THR A 334 -12.92 12.24 -16.87
N GLY A 335 -13.80 11.26 -17.16
CA GLY A 335 -14.69 11.26 -18.31
C GLY A 335 -13.98 11.02 -19.64
N ASN A 336 -12.65 10.83 -19.63
CA ASN A 336 -11.85 10.56 -20.82
C ASN A 336 -11.84 9.06 -21.12
N SER A 337 -12.26 8.68 -22.33
CA SER A 337 -12.29 7.27 -22.73
C SER A 337 -10.91 6.61 -22.75
N ASN A 338 -9.84 7.38 -22.93
CA ASN A 338 -8.46 6.88 -22.89
C ASN A 338 -8.02 6.49 -21.47
N ASP A 339 -8.78 6.89 -20.44
CA ASP A 339 -8.52 6.54 -19.04
C ASP A 339 -9.39 5.38 -18.55
N ASN A 340 -10.30 4.86 -19.39
CA ASN A 340 -11.18 3.77 -19.02
C ASN A 340 -10.38 2.53 -18.58
N TYR A 341 -10.84 1.94 -17.48
CA TYR A 341 -10.32 0.72 -16.84
C TYR A 341 -8.92 0.85 -16.25
N LYS A 342 -8.37 2.07 -16.21
CA LYS A 342 -7.06 2.31 -15.60
C LYS A 342 -7.19 2.54 -14.11
N PHE A 343 -6.33 1.88 -13.34
CA PHE A 343 -6.21 2.04 -11.89
C PHE A 343 -4.79 2.41 -11.52
N LYS A 344 -4.64 3.17 -10.43
CA LYS A 344 -3.36 3.65 -9.92
C LYS A 344 -2.49 2.48 -9.46
N THR A 345 -1.19 2.58 -9.70
CA THR A 345 -0.21 1.62 -9.18
C THR A 345 -0.11 1.70 -7.65
N PRO A 346 -0.49 0.64 -6.90
CA PRO A 346 -0.48 0.65 -5.44
C PRO A 346 0.95 0.44 -4.88
N GLN A 347 1.12 0.74 -3.60
CA GLN A 347 2.32 0.37 -2.82
C GLN A 347 2.39 -1.14 -2.59
N LEU A 348 3.60 -1.67 -2.34
CA LEU A 348 3.86 -3.12 -2.23
C LEU A 348 4.27 -3.63 -0.85
N TYR A 349 4.31 -2.78 0.18
CA TYR A 349 4.66 -3.23 1.54
C TYR A 349 3.49 -3.90 2.25
N ASN A 350 3.83 -4.83 3.15
CA ASN A 350 2.90 -5.54 4.05
C ASN A 350 1.76 -6.28 3.33
N LEU A 351 2.11 -7.05 2.30
CA LEU A 351 1.16 -7.82 1.50
C LEU A 351 1.01 -9.29 1.91
N LEU A 352 1.91 -9.83 2.75
CA LEU A 352 1.92 -11.25 3.15
C LEU A 352 0.58 -11.75 3.71
N ASP A 353 -0.06 -10.96 4.59
CA ASP A 353 -1.29 -11.38 5.27
C ASP A 353 -2.58 -11.03 4.48
N VAL A 354 -2.44 -10.54 3.25
CA VAL A 354 -3.58 -10.11 2.43
C VAL A 354 -4.12 -11.30 1.64
N GLY A 355 -5.41 -11.60 1.77
CA GLY A 355 -6.04 -12.74 1.08
C GLY A 355 -6.75 -12.40 -0.24
N PHE A 356 -6.71 -11.14 -0.68
CA PHE A 356 -7.47 -10.64 -1.83
C PHE A 356 -6.77 -9.44 -2.47
N PHE A 357 -6.36 -9.57 -3.74
CA PHE A 357 -5.51 -8.60 -4.46
C PHE A 357 -6.17 -8.03 -5.72
N GLY A 358 -5.64 -6.90 -6.19
CA GLY A 358 -6.24 -6.09 -7.24
C GLY A 358 -7.35 -5.18 -6.69
N HIS A 359 -7.87 -4.32 -7.55
CA HIS A 359 -8.93 -3.39 -7.15
C HIS A 359 -10.24 -4.10 -6.79
N GLY A 360 -10.52 -5.25 -7.42
CA GLY A 360 -11.67 -6.11 -7.14
C GLY A 360 -11.41 -7.31 -6.22
N GLY A 361 -10.16 -7.60 -5.81
CA GLY A 361 -9.87 -8.68 -4.86
C GLY A 361 -10.01 -10.12 -5.42
N SER A 362 -9.92 -10.30 -6.74
CA SER A 362 -10.06 -11.58 -7.43
C SER A 362 -8.92 -12.56 -7.14
N LEU A 363 -7.68 -12.07 -7.10
CA LEU A 363 -6.46 -12.85 -6.87
C LEU A 363 -6.23 -13.08 -5.37
N LYS A 364 -5.61 -14.20 -4.96
CA LYS A 364 -5.63 -14.66 -3.56
C LYS A 364 -4.29 -14.66 -2.84
N SER A 365 -3.18 -14.52 -3.57
CA SER A 365 -1.83 -14.43 -3.01
C SER A 365 -0.96 -13.47 -3.83
N VAL A 366 0.18 -13.04 -3.26
CA VAL A 366 1.19 -12.28 -4.02
C VAL A 366 1.69 -13.12 -5.20
N ARG A 367 1.89 -14.43 -4.99
CA ARG A 367 2.28 -15.36 -6.05
C ARG A 367 1.29 -15.40 -7.21
N ASP A 368 -0.02 -15.37 -6.93
CA ASP A 368 -1.06 -15.31 -7.96
C ASP A 368 -0.96 -14.02 -8.77
N VAL A 369 -0.71 -12.89 -8.10
CA VAL A 369 -0.50 -11.59 -8.77
C VAL A 369 0.72 -11.64 -9.67
N ILE A 370 1.86 -12.15 -9.19
CA ILE A 370 3.08 -12.26 -9.99
C ILE A 370 2.85 -13.19 -11.19
N SER A 371 2.19 -14.33 -10.98
CA SER A 371 1.84 -15.27 -12.05
C SER A 371 0.89 -14.65 -13.08
N TYR A 372 -0.09 -13.86 -12.62
CA TYR A 372 -1.00 -13.11 -13.48
C TYR A 372 -0.24 -12.09 -14.36
N LYS A 373 0.70 -11.34 -13.76
CA LYS A 373 1.56 -10.40 -14.50
C LYS A 373 2.51 -11.11 -15.46
N ASN A 374 3.10 -12.23 -15.05
CA ASN A 374 3.98 -13.03 -15.89
C ASN A 374 3.26 -13.59 -17.13
N ASN A 375 2.01 -14.03 -16.98
CA ASN A 375 1.20 -14.58 -18.07
C ASN A 375 0.60 -13.50 -18.97
N ALA A 376 0.30 -12.33 -18.40
CA ALA A 376 -0.31 -11.19 -19.09
C ALA A 376 -1.63 -11.50 -19.82
N VAL A 377 -2.49 -12.29 -19.18
CA VAL A 377 -3.84 -12.63 -19.68
C VAL A 377 -4.87 -11.94 -18.82
N ALA A 378 -5.65 -11.03 -19.41
CA ALA A 378 -6.73 -10.32 -18.72
C ALA A 378 -7.81 -11.29 -18.23
N GLU A 379 -8.28 -11.11 -16.99
CA GLU A 379 -9.42 -11.87 -16.45
C GLU A 379 -10.78 -11.22 -16.75
N ASN A 380 -10.81 -9.90 -16.95
CA ASN A 380 -12.02 -9.12 -17.15
C ASN A 380 -12.32 -8.91 -18.65
N ASN A 381 -13.34 -9.60 -19.16
CA ASN A 381 -13.77 -9.50 -20.55
C ASN A 381 -14.45 -8.16 -20.90
N GLU A 382 -14.81 -7.34 -19.91
CA GLU A 382 -15.34 -5.98 -20.15
C GLU A 382 -14.23 -4.98 -20.52
N VAL A 383 -12.96 -5.32 -20.28
CA VAL A 383 -11.81 -4.47 -20.62
C VAL A 383 -11.34 -4.79 -22.04
N PRO A 384 -11.49 -3.87 -23.03
CA PRO A 384 -11.03 -4.12 -24.38
C PRO A 384 -9.50 -4.30 -24.43
N SER A 385 -9.01 -5.17 -25.30
CA SER A 385 -7.56 -5.36 -25.48
C SER A 385 -6.83 -4.07 -25.87
N SER A 386 -7.51 -3.15 -26.59
CA SER A 386 -7.00 -1.83 -26.94
C SER A 386 -6.84 -0.87 -25.76
N ASN A 387 -7.46 -1.16 -24.62
CA ASN A 387 -7.31 -0.37 -23.40
C ASN A 387 -6.20 -0.91 -22.49
N LEU A 388 -5.80 -2.17 -22.64
CA LEU A 388 -4.76 -2.78 -21.81
C LEU A 388 -3.43 -2.02 -21.95
N SER A 389 -2.70 -1.92 -20.84
CA SER A 389 -1.38 -1.29 -20.80
C SER A 389 -0.42 -1.97 -21.77
N GLU A 390 0.37 -1.20 -22.51
CA GLU A 390 1.41 -1.72 -23.40
C GLU A 390 2.50 -2.50 -22.64
N GLN A 391 2.64 -2.26 -21.34
CA GLN A 391 3.53 -2.99 -20.44
C GLN A 391 2.95 -4.33 -19.94
N PHE A 392 1.66 -4.60 -20.16
CA PHE A 392 1.02 -5.85 -19.75
C PHE A 392 1.27 -6.94 -20.79
N VAL A 393 2.52 -7.43 -20.82
CA VAL A 393 3.03 -8.45 -21.75
C VAL A 393 3.72 -9.58 -20.98
N PRO A 394 3.82 -10.79 -21.54
CA PRO A 394 4.43 -11.91 -20.83
C PRO A 394 5.89 -11.64 -20.44
N LEU A 395 6.24 -11.90 -19.18
CA LEU A 395 7.58 -11.63 -18.65
C LEU A 395 8.55 -12.82 -18.85
N ASN A 396 8.03 -14.00 -19.18
CA ASN A 396 8.79 -15.24 -19.37
C ASN A 396 9.66 -15.62 -18.16
N LEU A 397 9.13 -15.38 -16.96
CA LEU A 397 9.72 -15.84 -15.70
C LEU A 397 9.47 -17.32 -15.51
N THR A 398 10.45 -18.03 -14.95
CA THR A 398 10.31 -19.42 -14.51
C THR A 398 9.54 -19.50 -13.18
N GLU A 399 9.06 -20.69 -12.81
CA GLU A 399 8.41 -20.90 -11.50
C GLU A 399 9.34 -20.54 -10.33
N ASP A 400 10.62 -20.90 -10.42
CA ASP A 400 11.61 -20.55 -9.40
C ASP A 400 11.79 -19.02 -9.28
N GLU A 401 11.80 -18.30 -10.40
CA GLU A 401 11.89 -16.82 -10.39
C GLU A 401 10.62 -16.19 -9.81
N ILE A 402 9.45 -16.75 -10.09
CA ILE A 402 8.18 -16.32 -9.48
C ILE A 402 8.22 -16.54 -7.97
N ASP A 403 8.74 -17.67 -7.50
CA ASP A 403 8.84 -17.98 -6.07
C ASP A 403 9.83 -17.04 -5.37
N LEU A 404 10.97 -16.72 -5.99
CA LEU A 404 11.93 -15.75 -5.46
C LEU A 404 11.35 -14.32 -5.40
N LEU A 405 10.64 -13.88 -6.44
CA LEU A 405 9.93 -12.59 -6.43
C LEU A 405 8.86 -12.55 -5.34
N THR A 406 8.11 -13.63 -5.18
CA THR A 406 7.09 -13.77 -4.13
C THR A 406 7.74 -13.62 -2.76
N LEU A 407 8.85 -14.33 -2.52
CA LEU A 407 9.60 -14.24 -1.27
C LEU A 407 10.05 -12.80 -0.94
N PHE A 408 10.58 -12.07 -1.94
CA PHE A 408 10.97 -10.68 -1.74
C PHE A 408 9.77 -9.79 -1.34
N VAL A 409 8.65 -9.88 -2.07
CA VAL A 409 7.48 -9.04 -1.81
C VAL A 409 6.80 -9.40 -0.49
N GLU A 410 6.72 -10.69 -0.17
CA GLU A 410 6.04 -11.17 1.04
C GLU A 410 6.88 -11.00 2.31
N ASN A 411 8.20 -11.21 2.26
CA ASN A 411 9.03 -11.19 3.47
C ASN A 411 9.86 -9.92 3.57
N SER A 412 10.56 -9.55 2.50
CA SER A 412 11.50 -8.43 2.56
C SER A 412 10.80 -7.07 2.62
N LEU A 413 9.56 -6.98 2.13
CA LEU A 413 8.70 -5.79 2.23
C LEU A 413 7.70 -5.85 3.38
N TYR A 414 7.84 -6.80 4.32
CA TYR A 414 6.92 -6.95 5.44
C TYR A 414 7.49 -6.37 6.73
N ASP A 415 6.82 -5.34 7.24
CA ASP A 415 7.09 -4.75 8.55
C ASP A 415 6.17 -5.38 9.61
N PRO A 416 6.67 -6.22 10.54
CA PRO A 416 5.83 -6.88 11.54
C PRO A 416 5.33 -5.94 12.65
N ASN A 417 5.83 -4.71 12.74
CA ASN A 417 5.65 -3.83 13.89
C ASN A 417 4.59 -2.74 13.66
N LEU A 418 3.62 -2.94 12.78
CA LEU A 418 2.62 -1.91 12.43
C LEU A 418 1.73 -1.47 13.60
N LYS A 419 1.61 -2.27 14.67
CA LYS A 419 0.86 -1.90 15.88
C LYS A 419 1.35 -0.61 16.53
N ARG A 420 2.60 -0.16 16.27
CA ARG A 420 3.13 1.13 16.74
C ARG A 420 2.29 2.33 16.27
N TYR A 421 1.57 2.19 15.16
CA TYR A 421 0.69 3.22 14.61
C TYR A 421 -0.71 3.23 15.24
N GLN A 422 -1.10 2.19 15.98
CA GLN A 422 -2.36 2.13 16.71
C GLN A 422 -2.21 2.75 18.11
N PRO A 423 -3.19 3.54 18.62
CA PRO A 423 -3.17 4.00 20.00
C PRO A 423 -3.59 2.87 20.96
N GLU A 424 -3.07 2.88 22.18
CA GLU A 424 -3.46 1.87 23.20
C GLU A 424 -4.87 2.11 23.74
N SER A 425 -5.31 3.37 23.77
CA SER A 425 -6.66 3.79 24.19
C SER A 425 -7.05 5.08 23.50
N LEU A 426 -8.35 5.34 23.42
CA LEU A 426 -8.90 6.58 22.86
C LEU A 426 -9.16 7.62 23.96
N PRO A 427 -9.07 8.92 23.66
CA PRO A 427 -9.49 9.99 24.56
C PRO A 427 -10.95 9.88 25.02
N SER A 428 -11.82 9.30 24.20
CA SER A 428 -13.21 8.97 24.54
C SER A 428 -13.35 7.84 25.56
N GLY A 429 -12.37 6.94 25.64
CA GLY A 429 -12.47 5.65 26.33
C GLY A 429 -13.17 4.55 25.51
N ASN A 430 -13.60 4.82 24.27
CA ASN A 430 -14.15 3.79 23.40
C ASN A 430 -13.07 2.82 22.88
N CYS A 431 -13.52 1.72 22.29
CA CYS A 431 -12.66 0.76 21.62
C CYS A 431 -12.02 1.35 20.35
N VAL A 432 -10.74 1.02 20.11
CA VAL A 432 -9.80 1.70 19.19
C VAL A 432 -10.07 1.42 17.69
N ILE A 433 -10.83 0.39 17.35
CA ILE A 433 -11.09 0.02 15.94
C ILE A 433 -12.58 0.02 15.65
N ASN A 434 -13.32 -0.78 16.42
CA ASN A 434 -14.77 -0.94 16.34
C ASN A 434 -15.34 -1.02 17.76
N ALA A 435 -16.46 -0.36 18.02
CA ALA A 435 -17.07 -0.32 19.34
C ALA A 435 -18.50 -0.89 19.35
N ASP A 436 -18.91 -1.66 18.33
CA ASP A 436 -20.09 -2.52 18.46
C ASP A 436 -19.86 -3.60 19.53
N SER A 437 -20.95 -4.19 20.01
CA SER A 437 -20.91 -5.08 21.16
C SER A 437 -20.02 -6.30 20.95
N GLN A 438 -19.99 -6.91 19.76
CA GLN A 438 -19.17 -8.10 19.54
C GLN A 438 -17.71 -7.73 19.30
N SER A 439 -17.44 -6.68 18.51
CA SER A 439 -16.08 -6.18 18.32
C SER A 439 -15.41 -5.81 19.65
N SER A 440 -16.16 -5.21 20.56
CA SER A 440 -15.65 -4.84 21.89
C SER A 440 -15.30 -6.07 22.74
N ILE A 441 -15.99 -7.20 22.57
CA ILE A 441 -15.60 -8.49 23.17
C ILE A 441 -14.33 -9.00 22.52
N ASP A 442 -14.31 -9.08 21.19
CA ASP A 442 -13.21 -9.63 20.41
C ASP A 442 -11.88 -8.93 20.71
N MET A 443 -11.92 -7.61 20.93
CA MET A 443 -10.76 -6.76 21.23
C MET A 443 -10.48 -6.55 22.72
N GLY A 444 -11.32 -7.08 23.62
CA GLY A 444 -11.12 -6.93 25.07
C GLY A 444 -11.30 -5.50 25.59
N CYS A 445 -12.23 -4.75 25.00
CA CYS A 445 -12.56 -3.37 25.36
C CYS A 445 -13.66 -3.25 26.43
N MET A 446 -14.28 -4.38 26.84
CA MET A 446 -15.40 -4.44 27.81
C MET A 446 -15.03 -5.10 29.14
#